data_AF-A0ABD5SRW7-F1
#
_entry.id   AF-A0ABD5SRW7-F1
#
_cell.length_a   1.000
_cell.length_b   1.000
_cell.length_c   1.000
_cell.angle_alpha   90.00
_cell.angle_beta   90.00
_cell.angle_gamma   90.00
#
_symmetry.space_group_name_H-M   'P 1'
#
loop_
_entity.id
_entity.type
_entity.pdbx_description
1 polymer ?
#
loop_
_entity_poly.entity_id
_entity_poly.type
_entity_poly.pdbx_seq_one_letter_code
_entity_poly.pdbx_strand_id
1 'polypeptide(L)'
;MFESAEIVKEGKLHLRIELSGDYYPNEASARFEIRWYRNDDFNFHYQEQRRDGDWKCRWDRHPNAHNSRDHFHPPPAASRTDAENAQWPDDHRDVSRLVLDHIEERIEMLWE
;
A
#
# COMPACT_ATOMS: atom_id res chain seq x y z
N MET A 1 14.24 1.16 7.98
CA MET A 1 13.04 1.05 7.12
C MET A 1 12.40 -0.33 7.27
N PHE A 2 12.96 -1.42 6.72
CA PHE A 2 12.31 -2.74 6.76
C PHE A 2 12.84 -3.65 7.88
N GLU A 3 11.95 -4.43 8.48
CA GLU A 3 12.29 -5.53 9.41
C GLU A 3 12.41 -6.86 8.66
N SER A 4 11.50 -7.13 7.72
CA SER A 4 11.56 -8.33 6.88
C SER A 4 10.89 -8.11 5.52
N ALA A 5 11.25 -8.95 4.55
CA ALA A 5 10.59 -9.02 3.25
C ALA A 5 10.56 -10.47 2.75
N GLU A 6 9.38 -10.96 2.39
CA GLU A 6 9.20 -12.33 1.95
C GLU A 6 8.16 -12.48 0.83
N ILE A 7 8.33 -13.50 0.00
CA ILE A 7 7.33 -13.90 -0.98
C ILE A 7 6.42 -14.95 -0.33
N VAL A 8 5.20 -14.53 0.00
CA VAL A 8 4.18 -15.42 0.58
C VAL A 8 3.53 -16.22 -0.54
N LYS A 9 3.69 -17.55 -0.50
CA LYS A 9 3.15 -18.47 -1.52
C LYS A 9 1.81 -19.10 -1.13
N GLU A 10 1.47 -19.08 0.16
CA GLU A 10 0.19 -19.62 0.64
C GLU A 10 -0.96 -18.71 0.20
N GLY A 11 -2.03 -19.30 -0.35
CA GLY A 11 -3.14 -18.56 -0.93
C GLY A 11 -2.74 -17.80 -2.19
N LYS A 12 -2.82 -16.47 -2.15
CA LYS A 12 -2.54 -15.59 -3.28
C LYS A 12 -1.08 -15.13 -3.21
N LEU A 13 -0.24 -15.54 -4.15
CA LEU A 13 1.17 -15.11 -4.24
C LEU A 13 1.29 -13.58 -4.16
N HIS A 14 2.08 -13.07 -3.21
CA HIS A 14 2.39 -11.65 -3.03
C HIS A 14 3.73 -11.46 -2.33
N LEU A 15 4.33 -10.27 -2.50
CA LEU A 15 5.43 -9.79 -1.66
C LEU A 15 4.82 -9.18 -0.40
N ARG A 16 5.34 -9.57 0.76
CA ARG A 16 4.99 -8.98 2.06
C ARG A 16 6.24 -8.39 2.69
N ILE A 17 6.13 -7.17 3.17
CA ILE A 17 7.22 -6.41 3.79
C ILE A 17 6.70 -5.92 5.14
N GLU A 18 7.43 -6.24 6.21
CA GLU A 18 7.20 -5.66 7.53
C GLU A 18 8.16 -4.48 7.70
N LEU A 19 7.62 -3.33 8.11
CA LEU A 19 8.40 -2.13 8.39
C LEU A 19 8.85 -2.15 9.85
N SER A 20 10.09 -1.72 10.08
CA SER A 20 10.64 -1.63 11.43
C SER A 20 9.87 -0.60 12.25
N GLY A 21 9.52 -0.95 13.49
CA GLY A 21 8.91 -0.03 14.44
C GLY A 21 9.77 1.21 14.72
N ASP A 22 11.10 1.11 14.61
CA ASP A 22 12.03 2.24 14.76
C ASP A 22 11.86 3.30 13.65
N TYR A 23 11.09 2.96 12.61
CA TYR A 23 10.77 3.89 11.52
C TYR A 23 9.62 4.84 11.86
N TYR A 24 8.94 4.61 12.98
CA TYR A 24 7.82 5.41 13.44
C TYR A 24 8.17 6.13 14.76
N PRO A 25 7.64 7.34 15.00
CA PRO A 25 7.90 8.09 16.22
C PRO A 25 7.18 7.51 17.45
N ASN A 26 6.12 6.75 17.21
CA ASN A 26 5.30 6.11 18.24
C ASN A 26 5.15 4.62 17.91
N GLU A 27 4.80 3.81 18.93
CA GLU A 27 4.56 2.37 18.78
C GLU A 27 3.51 2.10 17.67
N ALA A 28 3.97 1.47 16.60
CA ALA A 28 3.15 1.05 15.48
C ALA A 28 3.72 -0.27 14.91
N SER A 29 2.82 -1.13 14.43
CA SER A 29 3.22 -2.20 13.50
C SER A 29 2.73 -1.80 12.11
N ALA A 30 3.57 -1.99 11.10
CA ALA A 30 3.22 -1.61 9.75
C ALA A 30 3.70 -2.62 8.73
N ARG A 31 2.82 -2.91 7.77
CA ARG A 31 3.10 -3.83 6.67
C ARG A 31 2.79 -3.19 5.33
N PHE A 32 3.54 -3.64 4.34
CA PHE A 32 3.35 -3.29 2.95
C PHE A 32 3.30 -4.56 2.11
N GLU A 33 2.22 -4.75 1.39
CA GLU A 33 1.97 -5.92 0.56
C GLU A 33 1.83 -5.51 -0.89
N ILE A 34 2.46 -6.28 -1.78
CA ILE A 34 2.32 -6.06 -3.20
C ILE A 34 2.02 -7.34 -3.96
N ARG A 35 1.01 -7.25 -4.80
CA ARG A 35 0.59 -8.34 -5.68
C ARG A 35 0.54 -7.86 -7.12
N TRP A 36 1.32 -8.50 -7.98
CA TRP A 36 1.24 -8.33 -9.44
C TRP A 36 0.62 -9.53 -10.12
N TYR A 37 -0.03 -9.25 -11.25
CA TYR A 37 -0.65 -10.24 -12.12
C TYR A 37 -0.02 -10.19 -13.51
N ARG A 38 -0.23 -11.24 -14.30
CA ARG A 38 0.36 -11.36 -15.65
C ARG A 38 -0.27 -10.42 -16.70
N ASN A 39 -1.38 -9.77 -16.37
CA ASN A 39 -2.10 -8.83 -17.22
C ASN A 39 -1.85 -7.37 -16.81
N ASP A 40 -0.74 -7.11 -16.12
CA ASP A 40 -0.34 -5.80 -15.56
C ASP A 40 -1.27 -5.23 -14.49
N ASP A 41 -2.28 -5.98 -14.07
CA ASP A 41 -3.04 -5.64 -12.88
C ASP A 41 -2.13 -5.76 -11.64
N PHE A 42 -2.48 -5.00 -10.60
CA PHE A 42 -1.81 -5.07 -9.31
C PHE A 42 -2.70 -4.59 -8.16
N ASN A 43 -2.28 -4.93 -6.95
CA ASN A 43 -2.70 -4.28 -5.71
C ASN A 43 -1.46 -4.02 -4.87
N PHE A 44 -1.33 -2.78 -4.42
CA PHE A 44 -0.46 -2.38 -3.32
C PHE A 44 -1.36 -2.12 -2.11
N HIS A 45 -0.94 -2.59 -0.94
CA HIS A 45 -1.68 -2.37 0.29
C HIS A 45 -0.69 -2.04 1.40
N TYR A 46 -0.85 -0.84 1.96
CA TYR A 46 -0.10 -0.41 3.12
C TYR A 46 -1.05 -0.30 4.31
N GLN A 47 -0.62 -0.83 5.45
CA GLN A 47 -1.41 -0.83 6.68
C GLN A 47 -0.49 -0.56 7.87
N GLU A 48 -0.96 0.30 8.75
CA GLU A 48 -0.42 0.58 10.07
C GLU A 48 -1.48 0.17 11.11
N GLN A 49 -1.06 -0.49 12.18
CA GLN A 49 -1.86 -0.69 13.38
C GLN A 49 -1.25 0.14 14.50
N ARG A 50 -2.06 1.03 15.07
CA ARG A 50 -1.68 1.98 16.12
C ARG A 50 -2.69 1.93 17.25
N ARG A 51 -2.33 2.48 18.41
CA ARG A 51 -3.24 2.59 19.57
C ARG A 51 -4.51 3.40 19.24
N ASP A 52 -4.38 4.44 18.42
CA ASP A 52 -5.48 5.35 18.10
C ASP A 52 -6.34 4.87 16.92
N GLY A 53 -6.00 3.71 16.33
CA GLY A 53 -6.75 3.08 15.25
C GLY A 53 -5.86 2.62 14.08
N ASP A 54 -6.45 1.81 13.22
CA ASP A 54 -5.82 1.36 11.98
C ASP A 54 -5.77 2.49 10.95
N TRP A 55 -4.68 2.52 10.18
CA TRP A 55 -4.53 3.40 9.03
C TRP A 55 -4.09 2.57 7.83
N LYS A 56 -4.87 2.56 6.76
CA LYS A 56 -4.57 1.78 5.56
C LYS A 56 -4.98 2.49 4.29
N CYS A 57 -4.20 2.30 3.24
CA CYS A 57 -4.49 2.77 1.90
C CYS A 57 -4.07 1.72 0.86
N ARG A 58 -4.64 1.82 -0.35
CA ARG A 58 -4.36 0.87 -1.43
C ARG A 58 -4.23 1.59 -2.76
N TRP A 59 -3.32 1.10 -3.61
CA TRP A 59 -3.21 1.48 -5.01
C TRP A 59 -3.53 0.26 -5.85
N ASP A 60 -4.60 0.37 -6.62
CA ASP A 60 -5.14 -0.72 -7.40
C ASP A 60 -5.06 -0.41 -8.89
N ARG A 61 -4.67 -1.43 -9.65
CA ARG A 61 -4.87 -1.52 -11.11
C ARG A 61 -5.64 -2.80 -11.37
N HIS A 62 -6.95 -2.69 -11.55
CA HIS A 62 -7.80 -3.79 -12.01
C HIS A 62 -9.16 -3.25 -12.47
N PRO A 63 -9.86 -3.94 -13.39
CA PRO A 63 -11.23 -3.57 -13.73
C PRO A 63 -12.15 -3.70 -12.51
N ASN A 64 -13.06 -2.74 -12.34
CA ASN A 64 -14.17 -2.82 -11.39
C ASN A 64 -15.41 -2.08 -11.96
N ALA A 65 -16.55 -2.12 -11.28
CA ALA A 65 -17.80 -1.54 -11.77
C ALA A 65 -18.01 -0.05 -11.46
N HIS A 66 -17.18 0.53 -10.59
CA HIS A 66 -17.45 1.84 -9.96
C HIS A 66 -16.34 2.87 -10.16
N ASN A 67 -15.15 2.45 -10.55
CA ASN A 67 -13.95 3.28 -10.74
C ASN A 67 -13.25 2.93 -12.06
N SER A 68 -12.29 3.77 -12.45
CA SER A 68 -11.32 3.45 -13.49
C SER A 68 -10.47 2.24 -13.10
N ARG A 69 -9.83 1.63 -14.10
CA ARG A 69 -8.89 0.50 -13.91
C ARG A 69 -7.86 0.84 -12.84
N ASP A 70 -7.29 2.03 -12.91
CA ASP A 70 -6.40 2.59 -11.91
C ASP A 70 -7.22 3.37 -10.88
N HIS A 71 -7.11 3.03 -9.60
CA HIS A 71 -7.82 3.71 -8.52
C HIS A 71 -7.06 3.63 -7.19
N PHE A 72 -7.25 4.66 -6.37
CA PHE A 72 -6.69 4.78 -5.02
C PHE A 72 -7.78 4.55 -3.99
N HIS A 73 -7.51 3.77 -2.96
CA HIS A 73 -8.34 3.69 -1.77
C HIS A 73 -7.69 4.49 -0.64
N PRO A 74 -8.26 5.64 -0.26
CA PRO A 74 -7.64 6.53 0.71
C PRO A 74 -7.70 5.96 2.14
N PRO A 75 -6.80 6.45 3.01
CA PRO A 75 -6.89 6.23 4.45
C PRO A 75 -8.13 6.89 5.07
N PRO A 76 -8.52 6.49 6.30
CA PRO A 76 -7.87 5.49 7.15
C PRO A 76 -8.30 4.06 6.84
N ALA A 77 -9.40 3.86 6.10
CA ALA A 77 -10.05 2.57 6.01
C ALA A 77 -9.77 1.79 4.71
N ALA A 78 -9.14 2.42 3.71
CA ALA A 78 -9.05 1.90 2.35
C ALA A 78 -10.43 1.40 1.86
N SER A 79 -11.48 2.18 2.15
CA SER A 79 -12.86 1.77 1.88
C SER A 79 -13.10 1.62 0.39
N ARG A 80 -13.94 0.65 0.01
CA ARG A 80 -14.36 0.49 -1.39
C ARG A 80 -15.25 1.63 -1.88
N THR A 81 -16.03 2.24 -0.98
CA THR A 81 -16.95 3.32 -1.33
C THR A 81 -16.24 4.64 -1.56
N ASP A 82 -15.05 4.78 -1.00
CA ASP A 82 -14.29 6.04 -1.01
C ASP A 82 -13.14 5.97 -2.03
N ALA A 83 -13.20 4.99 -2.93
CA ALA A 83 -12.19 4.80 -3.95
C ALA A 83 -12.21 5.96 -4.96
N GLU A 84 -11.04 6.49 -5.26
CA GLU A 84 -10.84 7.62 -6.16
C GLU A 84 -10.20 7.14 -7.45
N ASN A 85 -10.69 7.64 -8.58
CA ASN A 85 -10.08 7.37 -9.88
C ASN A 85 -8.66 7.96 -9.94
N ALA A 86 -7.73 7.21 -10.51
CA ALA A 86 -6.34 7.64 -10.63
C ALA A 86 -5.75 7.19 -11.98
N GLN A 87 -4.49 7.52 -12.20
CA GLN A 87 -3.68 7.02 -13.32
C GLN A 87 -2.29 6.71 -12.81
N TRP A 88 -1.85 5.46 -12.96
CA TRP A 88 -0.54 5.01 -12.54
C TRP A 88 0.42 4.91 -13.73
N PRO A 89 1.73 5.05 -13.52
CA PRO A 89 2.72 4.73 -14.55
C PRO A 89 2.54 3.32 -15.13
N ASP A 90 2.99 3.13 -16.38
CA ASP A 90 2.98 1.79 -17.00
C ASP A 90 4.11 0.91 -16.47
N ASP A 91 5.28 1.49 -16.19
CA ASP A 91 6.42 0.76 -15.65
C ASP A 91 6.22 0.42 -14.16
N HIS A 92 6.27 -0.86 -13.82
CA HIS A 92 6.08 -1.34 -12.45
C HIS A 92 7.07 -0.74 -11.44
N ARG A 93 8.28 -0.35 -11.87
CA ARG A 93 9.28 0.31 -11.00
C ARG A 93 8.86 1.72 -10.68
N ASP A 94 8.25 2.41 -11.63
CA ASP A 94 7.75 3.78 -11.43
C ASP A 94 6.49 3.78 -10.57
N VAL A 95 5.60 2.79 -10.72
CA VAL A 95 4.50 2.57 -9.77
C VAL A 95 5.04 2.30 -8.36
N SER A 96 6.05 1.43 -8.23
CA SER A 96 6.63 1.10 -6.92
C SER A 96 7.26 2.33 -6.26
N ARG A 97 7.95 3.18 -7.03
CA ARG A 97 8.51 4.44 -6.54
C ARG A 97 7.40 5.38 -6.06
N LEU A 98 6.37 5.61 -6.87
CA LEU A 98 5.22 6.44 -6.50
C LEU A 98 4.59 6.01 -5.18
N VAL A 99 4.39 4.71 -4.99
CA VAL A 99 3.79 4.18 -3.76
C VAL A 99 4.72 4.33 -2.56
N LEU A 100 6.00 4.02 -2.72
CA LEU A 100 6.99 4.15 -1.64
C LEU A 100 7.21 5.60 -1.24
N ASP A 101 7.25 6.53 -2.19
CA ASP A 101 7.36 7.97 -1.92
C ASP A 101 6.16 8.46 -1.09
N HIS A 102 4.94 8.03 -1.40
CA HIS A 102 3.75 8.37 -0.62
C HIS A 102 3.78 7.79 0.81
N ILE A 103 4.29 6.56 0.97
CA ILE A 103 4.47 5.95 2.30
C ILE A 103 5.54 6.71 3.09
N GLU A 104 6.63 7.10 2.43
CA GLU A 104 7.70 7.89 3.04
C GLU A 104 7.20 9.24 3.53
N GLU A 105 6.52 10.01 2.68
CA GLU A 105 5.89 11.30 3.03
C GLU A 105 4.93 11.14 4.22
N ARG A 106 4.13 10.06 4.23
CA ARG A 106 3.23 9.75 5.34
C ARG A 106 3.98 9.53 6.65
N ILE A 107 5.11 8.84 6.61
CA ILE A 107 5.92 8.52 7.78
C ILE A 107 6.65 9.76 8.27
N GLU A 108 7.24 10.55 7.37
CA GLU A 108 7.87 11.84 7.67
C GLU A 108 6.91 12.78 8.41
N MET A 109 5.67 12.92 7.92
CA MET A 109 4.63 13.73 8.58
C MET A 109 4.25 13.29 10.00
N LEU A 110 4.66 12.09 10.45
CA LEU A 110 4.44 11.67 11.84
C LEU A 110 5.52 12.19 12.78
N TRP A 111 6.72 12.40 12.25
CA TRP A 111 7.90 12.84 12.98
C TRP A 111 7.89 14.36 13.21
N GLU A 112 7.09 15.10 12.42
CA GLU A 112 6.79 16.52 12.62
C GLU A 112 5.78 16.75 13.75
#